data_AF-A0A945E5Z2-F1
#
_entry.id   AF-A0A945E5Z2-F1
#
_cell.length_a   1.000
_cell.length_b   1.000
_cell.length_c   1.000
_cell.angle_alpha   90.00
_cell.angle_beta   90.00
_cell.angle_gamma   90.00
#
_symmetry.space_group_name_H-M   'P 1'
#
loop_
_entity.id
_entity.type
_entity.pdbx_description
1 polymer ?
#
loop_
_entity_poly.entity_id
_entity_poly.type
_entity_poly.pdbx_seq_one_letter_code
_entity_poly.pdbx_strand_id
1 'polypeptide(L)' 'TRSSTAFGLPAEAVDRRRQSRLRAAAATWIRSTGTHPTELRFDVVSVLPGRVERLEGAF' A
#
# COMPACT_ATOMS: atom_id res chain seq x y z
N THR A 1 3.30 -11.39 6.58
CA THR A 1 1.94 -10.83 6.76
C THR A 1 1.57 -10.96 8.22
N ARG A 2 0.85 -10.00 8.81
CA ARG A 2 0.32 -10.16 10.18
C ARG A 2 -0.92 -11.04 10.10
N SER A 3 -0.98 -12.12 10.87
CA SER A 3 -2.09 -13.06 10.89
C SER A 3 -3.13 -12.75 11.98
N SER A 4 -2.87 -11.72 12.80
CA SER A 4 -3.74 -11.27 13.89
C SER A 4 -3.57 -9.76 14.14
N THR A 5 -4.51 -9.18 14.90
CA THR A 5 -4.49 -7.77 15.34
C THR A 5 -3.72 -7.57 16.65
N ALA A 6 -3.08 -8.62 17.19
CA ALA A 6 -2.39 -8.61 18.48
C ALA A 6 -1.24 -7.58 18.60
N PHE A 7 -0.76 -7.05 17.46
CA PHE A 7 0.33 -6.07 17.40
C PHE A 7 -0.08 -4.77 16.68
N GLY A 8 -1.39 -4.51 16.56
CA GLY A 8 -1.97 -3.43 15.76
C GLY A 8 -2.62 -3.94 14.47
N LEU A 9 -3.37 -3.07 13.79
CA LEU A 9 -4.09 -3.39 12.56
C LEU A 9 -3.09 -3.70 11.43
N PRO A 10 -3.38 -4.65 10.52
CA PRO A 10 -2.49 -4.93 9.39
C PRO A 10 -2.21 -3.69 8.52
N ALA A 11 -3.18 -2.77 8.42
CA ALA A 11 -3.01 -1.50 7.72
C ALA A 11 -1.92 -0.59 8.33
N GLU A 12 -1.74 -0.62 9.65
CA GLU A 12 -0.72 0.16 10.35
C GLU A 12 0.71 -0.34 10.07
N ALA A 13 0.86 -1.53 9.46
CA ALA A 13 2.15 -2.06 9.04
C ALA A 13 2.73 -1.36 7.79
N VAL A 14 2.00 -0.42 7.20
CA VAL A 14 2.48 0.45 6.11
C VAL A 14 2.91 1.79 6.70
N ASP A 15 4.02 1.75 7.42
CA ASP A 15 4.63 2.93 8.04
C ASP A 15 5.13 3.95 7.00
N ARG A 16 5.47 5.16 7.46
CA ARG A 16 5.96 6.25 6.58
C ARG A 16 7.14 5.82 5.71
N ARG A 17 8.06 5.00 6.22
CA ARG A 17 9.22 4.51 5.46
C ARG A 17 8.79 3.61 4.31
N ARG A 18 7.81 2.73 4.54
CA ARG A 18 7.23 1.85 3.53
C ARG A 18 6.46 2.65 2.48
N GLN A 19 5.71 3.66 2.90
CA GLN A 19 5.02 4.59 2.00
C GLN A 19 6.02 5.30 1.07
N SER A 20 7.09 5.89 1.61
CA SER A 20 8.12 6.55 0.78
C SER A 20 8.76 5.60 -0.24
N ARG A 21 9.05 4.36 0.16
CA ARG A 21 9.59 3.33 -0.76
C ARG A 21 8.61 2.99 -1.88
N LEU A 22 7.33 2.86 -1.58
CA LEU A 22 6.30 2.55 -2.57
C LEU A 22 6.09 3.72 -3.55
N ARG A 23 6.10 4.97 -3.06
CA ARG A 23 6.07 6.15 -3.95
C ARG A 23 7.27 6.18 -4.89
N ALA A 24 8.48 5.91 -4.39
CA ALA A 24 9.68 5.88 -5.21
C ALA A 24 9.65 4.75 -6.26
N ALA A 25 9.13 3.57 -5.89
CA ALA A 25 8.95 2.46 -6.82
C ALA A 25 7.94 2.81 -7.93
N ALA A 26 6.79 3.38 -7.57
CA ALA A 26 5.78 3.83 -8.54
C ALA A 26 6.35 4.89 -9.49
N ALA A 27 7.06 5.90 -8.97
CA ALA A 27 7.70 6.92 -9.79
C ALA A 27 8.74 6.32 -10.76
N THR A 28 9.50 5.32 -10.31
CA THR A 28 10.47 4.61 -11.16
C THR A 28 9.77 3.83 -12.28
N TRP A 29 8.70 3.12 -11.94
CA TRP A 29 7.89 2.40 -12.92
C TRP A 29 7.32 3.35 -13.98
N ILE A 30 6.64 4.43 -13.56
CA ILE A 30 6.08 5.47 -14.45
C ILE A 30 7.12 5.98 -15.44
N ARG A 31 8.33 6.33 -14.95
CA ARG A 31 9.43 6.80 -15.80
C ARG A 31 9.92 5.72 -16.77
N SER A 32 10.04 4.48 -16.31
CA SER A 32 10.55 3.38 -17.12
C SER A 32 9.59 2.94 -18.22
N THR A 33 8.29 3.12 -18.02
CA THR A 33 7.25 2.74 -18.97
C THR A 33 6.78 3.89 -19.85
N GLY A 34 7.14 5.14 -19.53
CA GLY A 34 6.61 6.33 -20.20
C GLY A 34 5.10 6.52 -19.98
N THR A 35 4.55 5.92 -18.92
CA THR A 35 3.12 6.04 -18.62
C THR A 35 2.81 7.44 -18.08
N HIS A 36 1.68 8.01 -18.49
CA HIS A 36 1.19 9.31 -18.01
C HIS A 36 -0.17 9.12 -17.33
N PRO A 37 -0.20 8.64 -16.06
CA PRO A 37 -1.46 8.40 -15.38
C PRO A 37 -2.14 9.72 -15.01
N THR A 38 -3.47 9.77 -15.15
CA THR A 38 -4.30 10.90 -14.69
C THR A 38 -4.51 10.88 -13.18
N GLU A 39 -4.36 9.72 -12.54
CA GLU A 39 -4.49 9.52 -11.09
C GLU A 39 -3.46 8.48 -10.61
N LEU A 40 -2.86 8.71 -9.43
CA LEU A 40 -1.99 7.75 -8.75
C LEU A 40 -2.45 7.59 -7.30
N ARG A 41 -2.97 6.40 -6.95
CA ARG A 41 -3.42 6.07 -5.58
C ARG A 41 -2.63 4.91 -5.01
N PHE A 42 -2.44 4.91 -3.69
CA PHE A 42 -1.91 3.74 -2.97
C PHE A 42 -2.97 3.22 -2.01
N ASP A 43 -3.45 2.02 -2.29
CA ASP A 43 -4.41 1.34 -1.42
C ASP A 43 -3.67 0.37 -0.50
N VAL A 44 -4.26 0.12 0.67
CA VAL A 44 -3.75 -0.88 1.62
C VAL A 44 -4.79 -1.97 1.78
N VAL A 45 -4.38 -3.21 1.49
CA VAL A 45 -5.23 -4.40 1.67
C VAL A 45 -4.76 -5.16 2.91
N SER A 46 -5.64 -5.26 3.89
CA SER A 46 -5.47 -6.08 5.09
C SER A 46 -6.03 -7.46 4.82
N VAL A 47 -5.21 -8.50 5.00
CA VAL A 47 -5.60 -9.89 4.82
C VAL A 47 -5.46 -10.63 6.15
N LEU A 48 -6.58 -11.13 6.66
CA LEU A 48 -6.69 -11.97 7.85
C LEU A 48 -7.42 -13.27 7.49
N PRO A 49 -7.31 -14.34 8.30
CA PRO A 49 -8.07 -15.57 8.06
C PRO A 49 -9.57 -15.27 7.93
N GLY A 50 -10.16 -15.58 6.77
CA GLY A 50 -11.58 -15.37 6.49
C GLY A 50 -12.02 -13.92 6.26
N ARG A 51 -11.10 -12.94 6.23
CA ARG A 51 -11.44 -11.51 6.04
C ARG A 51 -10.40 -10.79 5.19
N VAL A 52 -10.88 -10.06 4.20
CA VAL A 52 -10.08 -9.13 3.40
C VAL A 52 -10.74 -7.76 3.49
N GLU A 53 -9.97 -6.74 3.85
CA GLU A 53 -10.40 -5.35 3.90
C GLU A 53 -9.46 -4.47 3.08
N ARG A 54 -10.02 -3.55 2.31
CA ARG A 54 -9.28 -2.58 1.49
C ARG A 54 -9.53 -1.18 2.01
N LEU A 55 -8.45 -0.45 2.26
CA LEU A 55 -8.45 0.99 2.48
C LEU A 55 -8.01 1.65 1.18
N GLU A 56 -8.94 2.31 0.50
CA GLU A 56 -8.66 3.03 -0.73
C GLU A 56 -8.00 4.38 -0.43
N GLY A 57 -7.02 4.78 -1.24
CA GLY A 57 -6.33 6.06 -1.09
C GLY A 57 -5.63 6.23 0.26
N ALA A 58 -5.08 5.14 0.80
CA ALA A 58 -4.51 5.10 2.14
C ALA A 58 -3.33 6.07 2.34
N PHE A 59 -2.58 6.39 1.27
CA PHE A 59 -1.54 7.43 1.26
C PHE A 59 -1.19 7.90 -0.16
#